data_AF-A0A1C5HDB3-F1
#
_entry.id   AF-A0A1C5HDB3-F1
#
_cell.length_a   1.000
_cell.length_b   1.000
_cell.length_c   1.000
_cell.angle_alpha   90.00
_cell.angle_beta   90.00
_cell.angle_gamma   90.00
#
_symmetry.space_group_name_H-M   'P 1'
#
loop_
_entity.id
_entity.type
_entity.pdbx_description
1 polymer ?
#
loop_
_entity_poly.entity_id
_entity_poly.type
_entity_poly.pdbx_seq_one_letter_code
_entity_poly.pdbx_strand_id
1 'polypeptide(L)'
;MAGGCPSPVPGETLVIEDEDGTIQLTVDNFRVKDKNGTVEYQHRRSSGSHPFLLGAVMTVDLPAPAVAAGAATEVCARHGQPAARQKKVVFRSYTPKWAYLLILVGVLPFAIVAAALQKRVKAPSWPFCQDCGKLRTRRFLIGVGLVALAVVGAVVVPALLSANDPTAGPIVLVFVLMVIAGLGVASTAAYGPIASGYVSNDGNTVHIRRAHERFAEQAAAIQAAALQQYQPYPHAAPQQYAPYPHSGAPVPPHHQPEQPYGER
;
A
#
# COMPACT_ATOMS: atom_id res chain seq x y z
N MET A 1 -23.06 43.08 -7.17
CA MET A 1 -24.18 42.19 -6.81
C MET A 1 -23.93 40.86 -7.49
N ALA A 2 -23.40 39.88 -6.75
CA ALA A 2 -23.11 38.55 -7.28
C ALA A 2 -24.42 37.75 -7.28
N GLY A 3 -24.99 37.50 -8.46
CA GLY A 3 -26.16 36.65 -8.61
C GLY A 3 -25.79 35.21 -8.30
N GLY A 4 -26.27 34.70 -7.17
CA GLY A 4 -26.13 33.28 -6.84
C GLY A 4 -26.93 32.43 -7.81
N CYS A 5 -26.30 31.43 -8.42
CA CYS A 5 -27.03 30.39 -9.14
C CYS A 5 -27.95 29.65 -8.14
N PRO A 6 -29.26 29.55 -8.39
CA PRO A 6 -30.15 28.80 -7.53
C PRO A 6 -29.72 27.32 -7.53
N SER A 7 -29.64 26.72 -6.34
CA SER A 7 -29.41 25.29 -6.19
C SER A 7 -30.60 24.53 -6.78
N PRO A 8 -30.38 23.56 -7.69
CA PRO A 8 -31.46 22.82 -8.32
C PRO A 8 -32.23 22.01 -7.28
N VAL A 9 -33.56 22.00 -7.42
CA VAL A 9 -34.46 21.27 -6.50
C VAL A 9 -34.58 19.83 -6.99
N PRO A 10 -34.50 18.81 -6.11
CA PRO A 10 -34.75 17.41 -6.49
C PRO A 10 -36.10 17.27 -7.19
N GLY A 11 -36.14 16.56 -8.32
CA GLY A 11 -37.31 16.42 -9.19
C GLY A 11 -37.45 17.48 -10.30
N GLU A 12 -36.63 18.53 -10.31
CA GLU A 12 -36.62 19.50 -11.41
C GLU A 12 -36.10 18.82 -12.69
N THR A 13 -36.85 18.98 -13.79
CA THR A 13 -36.55 18.35 -15.08
C THR A 13 -36.12 19.42 -16.05
N LEU A 14 -34.85 19.40 -16.42
CA LEU A 14 -34.29 20.32 -17.39
C LEU A 14 -34.51 19.75 -18.79
N VAL A 15 -35.34 20.42 -19.58
CA VAL A 15 -35.67 20.02 -20.95
C VAL A 15 -34.83 20.87 -21.90
N ILE A 16 -33.95 20.21 -22.65
CA ILE A 16 -33.17 20.84 -23.72
C ILE A 16 -33.75 20.36 -25.04
N GLU A 17 -34.32 21.30 -25.79
CA GLU A 17 -34.80 21.05 -27.15
C GLU A 17 -33.69 21.43 -28.13
N ASP A 18 -33.29 20.48 -28.97
CA ASP A 18 -32.36 20.68 -30.07
C ASP A 18 -33.02 20.21 -31.38
N GLU A 19 -32.49 20.62 -32.54
CA GLU A 19 -33.02 20.23 -33.85
C GLU A 19 -33.05 18.70 -34.04
N ASP A 20 -32.18 17.99 -33.31
CA ASP A 20 -32.09 16.53 -33.30
C ASP A 20 -32.98 15.82 -32.26
N GLY A 21 -33.77 16.53 -31.46
CA GLY A 21 -34.75 15.96 -30.52
C GLY A 21 -34.68 16.53 -29.10
N THR A 22 -35.57 16.05 -28.22
CA THR A 22 -35.70 16.56 -26.84
C THR A 22 -34.94 15.68 -25.84
N ILE A 23 -34.03 16.29 -25.07
CA ILE A 23 -33.32 15.62 -23.96
C ILE A 23 -33.93 16.11 -22.65
N GLN A 24 -34.46 15.19 -21.83
CA GLN A 24 -34.98 15.49 -20.49
C GLN A 24 -34.00 14.99 -19.43
N LEU A 25 -33.48 15.91 -18.63
CA LEU A 25 -32.56 15.63 -17.53
C LEU A 25 -33.30 15.89 -16.22
N THR A 26 -33.82 14.83 -15.59
CA THR A 26 -34.34 14.91 -14.22
C THR A 26 -33.20 14.64 -13.24
N VAL A 27 -33.00 15.54 -12.28
CA VAL A 27 -31.83 15.56 -11.38
C VAL A 27 -31.65 14.28 -10.55
N ASP A 28 -32.66 13.41 -10.47
CA ASP A 28 -32.60 12.17 -9.69
C ASP A 28 -32.58 10.88 -10.53
N ASN A 29 -32.68 10.95 -11.86
CA ASN A 29 -32.66 9.77 -12.74
C ASN A 29 -32.30 10.15 -14.18
N PHE A 30 -31.08 9.78 -14.61
CA PHE A 30 -30.72 9.84 -16.02
C PHE A 30 -31.54 8.82 -16.82
N ARG A 31 -32.55 9.29 -17.55
CA ARG A 31 -33.38 8.47 -18.44
C ARG A 31 -33.38 9.09 -19.83
N VAL A 32 -32.52 8.60 -20.71
CA VAL A 32 -32.52 8.99 -22.13
C VAL A 32 -33.56 8.14 -22.85
N LYS A 33 -34.49 8.77 -23.57
CA LYS A 33 -35.41 8.11 -24.49
C LYS A 33 -35.04 8.49 -25.92
N ASP A 34 -35.03 7.52 -26.82
CA ASP A 34 -34.93 7.77 -28.26
C ASP A 34 -36.29 8.23 -28.83
N LYS A 35 -36.28 8.68 -30.10
CA LYS A 35 -37.48 9.12 -30.83
C LYS A 35 -38.52 8.01 -31.06
N ASN A 36 -38.18 6.75 -30.79
CA ASN A 36 -39.05 5.60 -31.01
C ASN A 36 -39.73 5.10 -29.73
N GLY A 37 -39.51 5.76 -28.59
CA GLY A 37 -40.18 5.42 -27.33
C GLY A 37 -39.67 4.12 -26.69
N THR A 38 -38.59 3.54 -27.21
CA THR A 38 -37.92 2.39 -26.62
C THR A 38 -37.09 2.87 -25.43
N VAL A 39 -37.57 2.58 -24.22
CA VAL A 39 -36.75 2.71 -23.02
C VAL A 39 -35.71 1.62 -23.09
N GLU A 40 -34.52 1.95 -23.60
CA GLU A 40 -33.36 1.08 -23.48
C GLU A 40 -33.00 0.99 -21.98
N TYR A 41 -33.63 0.04 -21.31
CA TYR A 41 -33.21 -0.41 -19.99
C TYR A 41 -31.82 -1.01 -20.15
N GLN A 42 -30.77 -0.22 -19.91
CA GLN A 42 -29.45 -0.77 -19.62
C GLN A 42 -29.45 -1.29 -18.17
N HIS A 43 -30.25 -2.34 -17.98
CA HIS A 43 -30.22 -3.17 -16.80
C HIS A 43 -28.89 -3.94 -16.84
N ARG A 44 -28.21 -3.96 -15.68
CA ARG A 44 -27.12 -4.87 -15.34
C ARG A 44 -25.75 -4.50 -15.96
N ARG A 45 -24.86 -3.98 -15.11
CA ARG A 45 -23.42 -4.26 -15.16
C ARG A 45 -23.20 -5.77 -15.01
N SER A 46 -23.59 -6.53 -16.01
CA SER A 46 -23.31 -7.95 -16.17
C SER A 46 -22.04 -8.03 -16.97
N SER A 47 -20.92 -8.26 -16.29
CA SER A 47 -19.84 -9.13 -16.77
C SER A 47 -19.46 -8.97 -18.25
N GLY A 48 -19.48 -7.73 -18.75
CA GLY A 48 -18.79 -7.37 -19.96
C GLY A 48 -17.32 -7.43 -19.59
N SER A 49 -16.61 -8.35 -20.23
CA SER A 49 -15.17 -8.26 -20.42
C SER A 49 -14.83 -6.81 -20.75
N HIS A 50 -14.51 -6.02 -19.72
CA HIS A 50 -13.86 -4.75 -19.94
C HIS A 50 -12.67 -5.12 -20.80
N PRO A 51 -12.52 -4.53 -22.01
CA PRO A 51 -11.20 -4.51 -22.61
C PRO A 51 -10.27 -4.13 -21.48
N PHE A 52 -9.18 -4.89 -21.31
CA PHE A 52 -8.03 -4.43 -20.55
C PHE A 52 -7.52 -3.16 -21.28
N LEU A 53 -8.32 -2.09 -21.26
CA LEU A 53 -7.87 -0.73 -21.27
C LEU A 53 -6.86 -0.76 -20.15
N LEU A 54 -5.61 -0.63 -20.54
CA LEU A 54 -4.47 -0.41 -19.69
C LEU A 54 -4.79 0.84 -18.86
N GLY A 55 -5.65 0.69 -17.86
CA GLY A 55 -6.00 1.72 -16.91
C GLY A 55 -4.66 2.14 -16.36
N ALA A 56 -4.31 3.40 -16.61
CA ALA A 56 -3.03 3.95 -16.27
C ALA A 56 -2.70 3.51 -14.84
N VAL A 57 -1.61 2.74 -14.69
CA VAL A 57 -1.21 2.25 -13.39
C VAL A 57 -0.71 3.44 -12.62
N MET A 58 -1.62 4.10 -11.90
CA MET A 58 -1.28 5.24 -11.07
C MET A 58 -0.34 4.75 -9.97
N THR A 59 0.88 5.26 -10.01
CA THR A 59 1.87 5.06 -8.96
C THR A 59 1.88 6.34 -8.13
N VAL A 60 1.73 6.19 -6.83
CA VAL A 60 1.66 7.30 -5.88
C VAL A 60 2.87 7.22 -4.97
N ASP A 61 3.57 8.34 -4.83
CA ASP A 61 4.78 8.43 -4.03
C ASP A 61 4.49 9.14 -2.72
N LEU A 62 4.66 8.42 -1.62
CA LEU A 62 4.50 8.97 -0.27
C LEU A 62 5.88 9.17 0.37
N PRO A 63 6.12 10.30 1.04
CA PRO A 63 7.37 10.49 1.78
C PRO A 63 7.44 9.46 2.91
N ALA A 64 8.53 8.69 2.96
CA ALA A 64 8.74 7.64 3.94
C ALA A 64 8.66 8.13 5.40
N PRO A 65 9.16 9.34 5.75
CA PRO A 65 8.97 9.89 7.10
C PRO A 65 7.50 10.08 7.48
N ALA A 66 6.65 10.55 6.56
CA ALA A 66 5.23 10.72 6.81
C ALA A 66 4.53 9.36 7.04
N VAL A 67 4.84 8.37 6.21
CA VAL A 67 4.32 6.99 6.36
C VAL A 67 4.79 6.37 7.69
N ALA A 68 6.05 6.60 8.07
CA ALA A 68 6.61 6.11 9.33
C ALA A 68 5.97 6.79 10.55
N ALA A 69 5.63 8.08 10.43
CA ALA A 69 4.89 8.84 11.44
C ALA A 69 3.41 8.41 11.56
N GLY A 70 2.93 7.54 10.67
CA GLY A 70 1.55 7.07 10.67
C GLY A 70 0.58 7.91 9.86
N ALA A 71 1.08 8.81 8.99
CA ALA A 71 0.24 9.44 7.99
C ALA A 71 -0.39 8.34 7.13
N ALA A 72 -1.71 8.23 7.24
CA ALA A 72 -2.50 7.20 6.59
C ALA A 72 -3.73 7.87 5.98
N THR A 73 -4.09 7.41 4.78
CA THR A 73 -5.35 7.77 4.15
C THR A 73 -6.50 7.04 4.85
N GLU A 74 -7.71 7.58 4.77
CA GLU A 74 -8.92 6.90 5.27
C GLU A 74 -9.43 5.85 4.28
N VAL A 75 -8.97 5.90 3.03
CA VAL A 75 -9.31 4.94 1.97
C VAL A 75 -8.20 3.92 1.73
N CYS A 76 -8.58 2.72 1.32
CA CYS A 76 -7.66 1.66 0.98
C CYS A 76 -6.93 1.95 -0.35
N ALA A 77 -5.60 1.83 -0.35
CA ALA A 77 -4.75 2.06 -1.52
C ALA A 77 -5.19 1.33 -2.79
N ARG A 78 -5.64 0.08 -2.66
CA ARG A 78 -5.92 -0.80 -3.81
C ARG A 78 -7.33 -0.65 -4.38
N HIS A 79 -8.32 -0.38 -3.53
CA HIS A 79 -9.74 -0.41 -3.93
C HIS A 79 -10.44 0.94 -3.76
N GLY A 80 -9.81 1.95 -3.13
CA GLY A 80 -10.42 3.27 -2.90
C GLY A 80 -11.61 3.29 -1.95
N GLN A 81 -11.96 2.13 -1.36
CA GLN A 81 -13.03 2.00 -0.38
C GLN A 81 -12.56 2.48 1.00
N PRO A 82 -13.48 2.94 1.88
CA PRO A 82 -13.16 3.27 3.26
C PRO A 82 -12.43 2.13 3.98
N ALA A 83 -11.45 2.48 4.80
CA ALA A 83 -10.69 1.54 5.60
C ALA A 83 -11.60 0.88 6.64
N ALA A 84 -11.76 -0.44 6.54
CA ALA A 84 -12.45 -1.22 7.56
C ALA A 84 -11.53 -1.55 8.74
N ARG A 85 -10.21 -1.62 8.49
CA ARG A 85 -9.18 -1.95 9.48
C ARG A 85 -7.89 -1.21 9.16
N GLN A 86 -7.21 -0.75 10.19
CA GLN A 86 -5.83 -0.26 10.09
C GLN A 86 -4.87 -1.34 10.65
N LYS A 87 -3.79 -1.61 9.93
CA LYS A 87 -2.80 -2.63 10.35
C LYS A 87 -1.38 -2.14 10.13
N LYS A 88 -0.48 -2.61 10.99
CA LYS A 88 0.95 -2.37 10.84
C LYS A 88 1.47 -3.07 9.58
N VAL A 89 2.14 -2.32 8.72
CA VAL A 89 2.77 -2.81 7.50
C VAL A 89 4.25 -2.43 7.50
N VAL A 90 5.09 -3.32 6.98
CA VAL A 90 6.51 -3.01 6.76
C VAL A 90 6.74 -3.03 5.26
N PHE A 91 6.95 -1.85 4.68
CA PHE A 91 7.40 -1.71 3.31
C PHE A 91 8.89 -2.03 3.26
N ARG A 92 9.30 -2.74 2.21
CA ARG A 92 10.70 -3.12 2.00
C ARG A 92 11.16 -2.60 0.63
N SER A 93 12.43 -2.22 0.53
CA SER A 93 13.05 -1.96 -0.77
C SER A 93 13.30 -3.26 -1.54
N TYR A 94 13.54 -3.14 -2.84
CA TYR A 94 13.96 -4.27 -3.64
C TYR A 94 15.39 -4.70 -3.29
N THR A 95 15.64 -6.01 -3.30
CA THR A 95 16.98 -6.54 -3.21
C THR A 95 17.76 -6.13 -4.47
N PRO A 96 19.00 -5.62 -4.37
CA PRO A 96 19.75 -5.22 -5.54
C PRO A 96 20.01 -6.41 -6.47
N LYS A 97 19.98 -6.17 -7.79
CA LYS A 97 20.06 -7.24 -8.81
C LYS A 97 21.31 -8.12 -8.70
N TRP A 98 22.43 -7.56 -8.25
CA TRP A 98 23.67 -8.32 -8.09
C TRP A 98 23.59 -9.38 -6.98
N ALA A 99 22.77 -9.16 -5.94
CA ALA A 99 22.68 -10.10 -4.82
C ALA A 99 22.12 -11.46 -5.25
N TYR A 100 21.36 -11.53 -6.35
CA TYR A 100 20.89 -12.81 -6.90
C TYR A 100 22.02 -13.75 -7.33
N LEU A 101 23.23 -13.25 -7.58
CA LEU A 101 24.41 -14.11 -7.85
C LEU A 101 24.77 -14.99 -6.64
N LEU A 102 24.44 -14.56 -5.41
CA LEU A 102 24.68 -15.34 -4.19
C LEU A 102 23.85 -16.62 -4.13
N ILE A 103 22.76 -16.72 -4.90
CA ILE A 103 21.93 -17.94 -4.97
C ILE A 103 22.75 -19.12 -5.50
N LEU A 104 23.73 -18.89 -6.39
CA LEU A 104 24.63 -19.93 -6.89
C LEU A 104 25.52 -20.52 -5.79
N VAL A 105 25.86 -19.72 -4.79
CA VAL A 105 26.62 -20.16 -3.60
C VAL A 105 25.68 -20.83 -2.60
N GLY A 106 24.44 -20.38 -2.52
CA GLY A 106 23.37 -20.99 -1.75
C GLY A 106 22.28 -20.01 -1.37
N VAL A 107 21.11 -20.54 -1.01
CA VAL A 107 19.96 -19.72 -0.61
C VAL A 107 20.21 -18.98 0.71
N LEU A 108 20.96 -19.58 1.65
CA LEU A 108 21.25 -18.99 2.96
C LEU A 108 22.07 -17.70 2.88
N PRO A 109 23.26 -17.65 2.24
CA PRO A 109 24.03 -16.39 2.13
C PRO A 109 23.26 -15.32 1.37
N PHE A 110 22.51 -15.70 0.32
CA PHE A 110 21.59 -14.78 -0.37
C PHE A 110 20.56 -14.17 0.60
N ALA A 111 19.90 -14.98 1.41
CA ALA A 111 18.87 -14.52 2.34
C ALA A 111 19.43 -13.55 3.39
N ILE A 112 20.63 -13.80 3.91
CA ILE A 112 21.31 -12.92 4.87
C ILE A 112 21.60 -11.56 4.23
N VAL A 113 22.25 -11.55 3.07
CA VAL A 113 22.61 -10.30 2.37
C VAL A 113 21.37 -9.53 1.94
N ALA A 114 20.37 -10.21 1.39
CA ALA A 114 19.10 -9.59 1.02
C ALA A 114 18.40 -8.96 2.24
N ALA A 115 18.38 -9.64 3.38
CA ALA A 115 17.76 -9.12 4.59
C ALA A 115 18.50 -7.89 5.16
N ALA A 116 19.84 -7.86 5.06
CA ALA A 116 20.69 -6.77 5.53
C ALA A 116 20.60 -5.51 4.65
N LEU A 117 20.51 -5.67 3.33
CA LEU A 117 20.47 -4.56 2.38
C LEU A 117 19.08 -3.93 2.24
N GLN A 118 18.02 -4.62 2.65
CA GLN A 118 16.65 -4.12 2.55
C GLN A 118 16.41 -2.94 3.50
N LYS A 119 16.11 -1.78 2.93
CA LYS A 119 15.54 -0.66 3.67
C LYS A 119 14.11 -0.98 4.06
N ARG A 120 13.71 -0.61 5.27
CA ARG A 120 12.39 -0.93 5.84
C ARG A 120 11.74 0.31 6.38
N VAL A 121 10.52 0.58 5.94
CA VAL A 121 9.66 1.66 6.46
C VAL A 121 8.46 1.01 7.14
N LYS A 122 8.27 1.28 8.43
CA LYS A 122 7.18 0.73 9.23
C LYS A 122 6.00 1.71 9.21
N ALA A 123 4.90 1.36 8.56
CA ALA A 123 3.65 2.10 8.65
C ALA A 123 2.82 1.55 9.83
N PRO A 124 2.57 2.30 10.90
CA PRO A 124 1.86 1.79 12.07
C PRO A 124 0.37 1.49 11.79
N SER A 125 -0.28 2.26 10.92
CA SER A 125 -1.74 2.32 10.75
C SER A 125 -2.18 2.27 9.28
N TRP A 126 -1.68 1.32 8.48
CA TRP A 126 -2.00 1.27 7.05
C TRP A 126 -3.47 0.85 6.79
N PRO A 127 -4.22 1.55 5.91
CA PRO A 127 -5.64 1.33 5.68
C PRO A 127 -5.94 0.13 4.77
N PHE A 128 -6.81 -0.77 5.24
CA PHE A 128 -7.31 -1.91 4.48
C PHE A 128 -8.85 -1.94 4.48
N CYS A 129 -9.45 -2.18 3.31
CA CYS A 129 -10.89 -2.41 3.19
C CYS A 129 -11.25 -3.90 3.43
N GLN A 130 -12.55 -4.21 3.49
CA GLN A 130 -13.03 -5.57 3.70
C GLN A 130 -12.60 -6.54 2.59
N ASP A 131 -12.55 -6.07 1.34
CA ASP A 131 -12.18 -6.91 0.19
C ASP A 131 -10.71 -7.32 0.22
N CYS A 132 -9.82 -6.44 0.70
CA CYS A 132 -8.43 -6.79 1.00
C CYS A 132 -8.35 -7.90 2.07
N GLY A 133 -9.21 -7.85 3.09
CA GLY A 133 -9.31 -8.89 4.11
C GLY A 133 -9.75 -10.24 3.53
N LYS A 134 -10.79 -10.25 2.69
CA LYS A 134 -11.27 -11.48 2.01
C LYS A 134 -10.20 -12.08 1.11
N LEU A 135 -9.50 -11.23 0.34
CA LEU A 135 -8.40 -11.68 -0.52
C LEU A 135 -7.26 -12.30 0.28
N ARG A 136 -6.90 -11.68 1.41
CA ARG A 136 -5.89 -12.20 2.33
C ARG A 136 -6.26 -13.60 2.82
N THR A 137 -7.47 -13.74 3.36
CA THR A 137 -7.95 -15.02 3.89
C THR A 137 -7.98 -16.09 2.80
N ARG A 138 -8.47 -15.76 1.59
CA ARG A 138 -8.49 -16.70 0.47
C ARG A 138 -7.07 -17.17 0.08
N ARG A 139 -6.11 -16.26 -0.07
CA ARG A 139 -4.71 -16.63 -0.39
C ARG A 139 -4.06 -17.45 0.71
N PHE A 140 -4.31 -17.10 1.97
CA PHE A 140 -3.81 -17.84 3.11
C PHE A 140 -4.38 -19.26 3.15
N LEU A 141 -5.70 -19.42 2.99
CA LEU A 141 -6.37 -20.72 2.96
C LEU A 141 -5.89 -21.59 1.80
N ILE A 142 -5.70 -21.03 0.61
CA ILE A 142 -5.14 -21.76 -0.54
C ILE A 142 -3.73 -22.24 -0.22
N GLY A 143 -2.85 -21.36 0.30
CA GLY A 143 -1.47 -21.72 0.62
C GLY A 143 -1.39 -22.79 1.72
N VAL A 144 -2.14 -22.62 2.81
CA VAL A 144 -2.21 -23.59 3.92
C VAL A 144 -2.82 -24.92 3.47
N GLY A 145 -3.87 -24.87 2.65
CA GLY A 145 -4.50 -26.07 2.08
C GLY A 145 -3.54 -26.87 1.20
N LEU A 146 -2.74 -26.20 0.37
CA LEU A 146 -1.69 -26.84 -0.43
C LEU A 146 -0.62 -27.50 0.44
N VAL A 147 -0.16 -26.82 1.50
CA VAL A 147 0.82 -27.40 2.44
C VAL A 147 0.23 -28.61 3.16
N ALA A 148 -1.00 -28.48 3.69
CA ALA A 148 -1.67 -29.58 4.40
C ALA A 148 -1.85 -30.80 3.51
N LEU A 149 -2.32 -30.61 2.27
CA LEU A 149 -2.48 -31.69 1.31
C LEU A 149 -1.15 -32.33 0.94
N ALA A 150 -0.09 -31.53 0.78
CA ALA A 150 1.24 -32.05 0.48
C ALA A 150 1.82 -32.89 1.64
N VAL A 151 1.64 -32.44 2.89
CA VAL A 151 2.09 -33.20 4.07
C VAL A 151 1.30 -34.51 4.22
N VAL A 152 -0.03 -34.46 4.07
CA VAL A 152 -0.86 -35.67 4.13
C VAL A 152 -0.45 -36.65 3.02
N GLY A 153 -0.29 -36.17 1.79
CA GLY A 153 0.15 -37.01 0.68
C GLY A 153 1.55 -37.59 0.89
N ALA A 154 2.50 -36.82 1.44
CA ALA A 154 3.84 -37.28 1.76
C ALA A 154 3.88 -38.38 2.83
N VAL A 155 2.86 -38.48 3.69
CA VAL A 155 2.77 -39.54 4.71
C VAL A 155 1.97 -40.73 4.20
N VAL A 156 0.82 -40.48 3.57
CA VAL A 156 -0.12 -41.52 3.13
C VAL A 156 0.42 -42.29 1.92
N VAL A 157 1.00 -41.61 0.93
CA VAL A 157 1.45 -42.27 -0.30
C VAL A 157 2.58 -43.27 -0.05
N PRO A 158 3.65 -42.94 0.71
CA PRO A 158 4.69 -43.93 1.03
C PRO A 158 4.20 -45.14 1.83
N ALA A 159 3.15 -44.97 2.66
CA ALA A 159 2.56 -46.08 3.41
C ALA A 159 1.82 -47.10 2.50
N LEU A 160 1.47 -46.69 1.29
CA LEU A 160 0.82 -47.54 0.28
C LEU A 160 1.80 -48.12 -0.74
N LEU A 161 3.00 -47.57 -0.84
CA LEU A 161 4.04 -48.02 -1.76
C LEU A 161 4.92 -49.09 -1.10
N SER A 162 5.45 -50.01 -1.92
CA SER A 162 6.46 -50.95 -1.45
C SER A 162 7.79 -50.23 -1.20
N ALA A 163 8.54 -50.65 -0.17
CA ALA A 163 9.82 -50.04 0.19
C ALA A 163 10.87 -50.07 -0.94
N ASN A 164 10.69 -50.97 -1.93
CA ASN A 164 11.59 -51.13 -3.07
C ASN A 164 11.09 -50.44 -4.34
N ASP A 165 10.04 -49.62 -4.28
CA ASP A 165 9.50 -48.95 -5.45
C ASP A 165 10.40 -47.76 -5.87
N PRO A 166 11.01 -47.79 -7.08
CA PRO A 166 11.86 -46.70 -7.56
C PRO A 166 11.10 -45.37 -7.75
N THR A 167 9.76 -45.39 -7.77
CA THR A 167 8.93 -44.18 -7.88
C THR A 167 8.78 -43.41 -6.57
N ALA A 168 9.12 -44.01 -5.42
CA ALA A 168 8.97 -43.37 -4.11
C ALA A 168 9.77 -42.06 -4.00
N GLY A 169 11.00 -42.04 -4.52
CA GLY A 169 11.86 -40.85 -4.51
C GLY A 169 11.25 -39.65 -5.26
N PRO A 170 10.91 -39.78 -6.55
CA PRO A 170 10.21 -38.73 -7.31
C PRO A 170 8.91 -38.25 -6.65
N ILE A 171 8.12 -39.15 -6.07
CA ILE A 171 6.86 -38.80 -5.38
C ILE A 171 7.13 -37.90 -4.17
N VAL A 172 8.11 -38.25 -3.33
CA VAL A 172 8.51 -37.41 -2.18
C VAL A 172 8.98 -36.03 -2.66
N LEU A 173 9.76 -35.96 -3.74
CA LEU A 173 10.21 -34.69 -4.33
C LEU A 173 9.03 -33.80 -4.75
N VAL A 174 7.99 -34.37 -5.39
CA VAL A 174 6.78 -33.64 -5.78
C VAL A 174 6.08 -33.04 -4.55
N PHE A 175 5.94 -33.81 -3.47
CA PHE A 175 5.35 -33.28 -2.24
C PHE A 175 6.19 -32.18 -1.59
N VAL A 176 7.53 -32.29 -1.59
CA VAL A 176 8.42 -31.23 -1.11
C VAL A 176 8.25 -29.94 -1.93
N LEU A 177 8.23 -30.05 -3.26
CA LEU A 177 7.99 -28.90 -4.15
C LEU A 177 6.60 -28.30 -3.92
N MET A 178 5.60 -29.12 -3.65
CA MET A 178 4.25 -28.68 -3.32
C MET A 178 4.19 -27.94 -1.99
N VAL A 179 4.93 -28.37 -0.97
CA VAL A 179 5.09 -27.64 0.30
C VAL A 179 5.73 -26.27 0.05
N ILE A 180 6.81 -26.21 -0.74
CA ILE A 180 7.49 -24.95 -1.09
C ILE A 180 6.53 -24.01 -1.83
N ALA A 181 5.78 -24.51 -2.81
CA ALA A 181 4.78 -23.74 -3.54
C ALA A 181 3.66 -23.23 -2.63
N GLY A 182 3.14 -24.08 -1.74
CA GLY A 182 2.12 -23.72 -0.76
C GLY A 182 2.59 -22.64 0.22
N LEU A 183 3.81 -22.76 0.75
CA LEU A 183 4.45 -21.72 1.58
C LEU A 183 4.67 -20.42 0.81
N GLY A 184 5.10 -20.51 -0.46
CA GLY A 184 5.22 -19.38 -1.37
C GLY A 184 3.90 -18.63 -1.50
N VAL A 185 2.80 -19.32 -1.83
CA VAL A 185 1.46 -18.73 -1.93
C VAL A 185 0.99 -18.16 -0.59
N ALA A 186 1.17 -18.89 0.52
CA ALA A 186 0.80 -18.42 1.85
C ALA A 186 1.55 -17.13 2.24
N SER A 187 2.83 -17.01 1.87
CA SER A 187 3.63 -15.80 2.14
C SER A 187 3.08 -14.55 1.45
N THR A 188 2.42 -14.71 0.29
CA THR A 188 1.76 -13.60 -0.43
C THR A 188 0.49 -13.08 0.26
N ALA A 189 0.00 -13.77 1.29
CA ALA A 189 -1.11 -13.33 2.14
C ALA A 189 -0.66 -12.37 3.26
N ALA A 190 0.62 -12.02 3.34
CA ALA A 190 1.08 -10.96 4.23
C ALA A 190 0.48 -9.60 3.83
N TYR A 191 0.30 -8.70 4.80
CA TYR A 191 -0.24 -7.36 4.55
C TYR A 191 0.66 -6.50 3.66
N GLY A 192 1.98 -6.73 3.67
CA GLY A 192 2.95 -6.00 2.82
C GLY A 192 2.65 -6.13 1.33
N PRO A 193 2.64 -7.35 0.75
CA PRO A 193 2.25 -7.57 -0.64
C PRO A 193 0.86 -7.05 -1.01
N ILE A 194 -0.09 -7.06 -0.08
CA ILE A 194 -1.47 -6.58 -0.31
C ILE A 194 -1.53 -5.05 -0.36
N ALA A 195 -0.70 -4.37 0.44
CA ALA A 195 -0.59 -2.91 0.42
C ALA A 195 0.02 -2.36 -0.89
N SER A 196 0.58 -3.24 -1.74
CA SER A 196 1.17 -2.95 -3.06
C SER A 196 2.23 -1.84 -3.08
N GLY A 197 2.86 -1.58 -1.94
CA GLY A 197 3.92 -0.58 -1.78
C GLY A 197 5.32 -1.17 -1.71
N TYR A 198 6.31 -0.42 -2.17
CA TYR A 198 7.73 -0.70 -1.96
C TYR A 198 8.48 0.57 -1.59
N VAL A 199 9.57 0.43 -0.85
CA VAL A 199 10.44 1.56 -0.50
C VAL A 199 11.44 1.78 -1.63
N SER A 200 11.71 3.04 -1.96
CA SER A 200 12.82 3.42 -2.82
C SER A 200 14.16 2.94 -2.26
N ASN A 201 15.18 2.85 -3.11
CA ASN A 201 16.50 2.35 -2.69
C ASN A 201 17.22 3.31 -1.72
N ASP A 202 16.95 4.60 -1.83
CA ASP A 202 17.43 5.65 -0.91
C ASP A 202 16.63 5.68 0.40
N GLY A 203 15.46 5.02 0.47
CA GLY A 203 14.67 4.91 1.69
C GLY A 203 13.76 6.10 1.97
N ASN A 204 13.74 7.12 1.09
CA ASN A 204 13.04 8.38 1.32
C ASN A 204 11.59 8.37 0.83
N THR A 205 11.23 7.49 -0.10
CA THR A 205 9.88 7.42 -0.65
C THR A 205 9.32 6.00 -0.58
N VAL A 206 8.01 5.91 -0.36
CA VAL A 206 7.24 4.68 -0.46
C VAL A 206 6.40 4.79 -1.73
N HIS A 207 6.74 3.99 -2.73
CA HIS A 207 6.02 3.90 -4.00
C HIS A 207 4.86 2.93 -3.87
N ILE A 208 3.63 3.42 -4.04
CA ILE A 208 2.41 2.60 -4.03
C ILE A 208 2.01 2.29 -5.47
N ARG A 209 2.09 1.02 -5.86
CA ARG A 209 1.71 0.57 -7.20
C ARG A 209 0.20 0.38 -7.28
N ARG A 210 -0.38 0.72 -8.44
CA ARG A 210 -1.81 0.51 -8.74
C ARG A 210 -2.69 1.14 -7.65
N ALA A 211 -2.35 2.37 -7.27
CA ALA A 211 -3.15 3.12 -6.33
C ALA A 211 -4.49 3.50 -6.98
N HIS A 212 -5.57 3.42 -6.21
CA HIS A 212 -6.87 3.90 -6.63
C HIS A 212 -6.89 5.44 -6.64
N GLU A 213 -7.65 6.07 -7.53
CA GLU A 213 -7.74 7.54 -7.70
C GLU A 213 -8.05 8.27 -6.38
N ARG A 214 -9.12 7.87 -5.67
CA ARG A 214 -9.42 8.38 -4.31
C ARG A 214 -8.28 8.30 -3.29
N PHE A 215 -7.45 7.26 -3.39
CA PHE A 215 -6.26 7.16 -2.55
C PHE A 215 -5.19 8.15 -2.99
N ALA A 216 -4.98 8.29 -4.30
CA ALA A 216 -4.04 9.25 -4.87
C ALA A 216 -4.39 10.69 -4.48
N GLU A 217 -5.67 11.05 -4.47
CA GLU A 217 -6.17 12.36 -4.01
C GLU A 217 -5.79 12.63 -2.54
N GLN A 218 -6.08 11.69 -1.63
CA GLN A 218 -5.71 11.84 -0.22
C GLN A 218 -4.20 11.82 -0.01
N ALA A 219 -3.48 11.02 -0.79
CA ALA A 219 -2.03 10.94 -0.74
C ALA A 219 -1.36 12.25 -1.21
N ALA A 220 -1.93 12.95 -2.19
CA ALA A 220 -1.44 14.25 -2.63
C ALA A 220 -1.52 15.29 -1.50
N ALA A 221 -2.56 15.26 -0.68
CA ALA A 221 -2.67 16.11 0.51
C ALA A 221 -1.58 15.79 1.55
N ILE A 222 -1.30 14.51 1.79
CA ILE A 222 -0.21 14.07 2.69
C ILE A 222 1.14 14.55 2.14
N GLN A 223 1.36 14.43 0.84
CA GLN A 223 2.60 14.86 0.19
C GLN A 223 2.78 16.38 0.29
N ALA A 224 1.73 17.16 0.05
CA ALA A 224 1.75 18.62 0.21
C ALA A 224 2.07 19.03 1.66
N ALA A 225 1.43 18.39 2.65
CA ALA A 225 1.70 18.64 4.06
C ALA A 225 3.15 18.29 4.44
N ALA A 226 3.67 17.17 3.92
CA ALA A 226 5.07 16.79 4.15
C ALA A 226 6.06 17.80 3.54
N LEU A 227 5.78 18.31 2.33
CA LEU A 227 6.62 19.36 1.71
C LEU A 227 6.62 20.65 2.53
N GLN A 228 5.49 21.01 3.15
CA GLN A 228 5.41 22.16 4.05
C GLN A 228 6.24 21.95 5.32
N GLN A 229 6.30 20.73 5.87
CA GLN A 229 7.16 20.42 7.02
C GLN A 229 8.66 20.48 6.69
N TYR A 230 9.02 20.23 5.42
CA TYR A 230 10.39 20.32 4.93
C TYR A 230 10.79 21.72 4.45
N GLN A 231 9.89 22.71 4.48
CA GLN A 231 10.29 24.09 4.25
C GLN A 231 11.36 24.43 5.30
N PRO A 232 12.63 24.63 4.89
CA PRO A 232 13.67 24.99 5.82
C PRO A 232 13.17 26.22 6.54
N TYR A 233 13.12 26.16 7.88
CA TYR A 233 12.83 27.34 8.69
C TYR A 233 13.61 28.48 8.07
N PRO A 234 12.96 29.57 7.62
CA PRO A 234 13.66 30.69 7.01
C PRO A 234 14.71 31.06 8.04
N HIS A 235 15.97 30.73 7.72
CA HIS A 235 17.08 30.96 8.60
C HIS A 235 16.95 32.43 8.90
N ALA A 236 16.66 32.78 10.17
CA ALA A 236 16.49 34.17 10.56
C ALA A 236 17.67 34.89 9.93
N ALA A 237 17.36 35.79 8.98
CA ALA A 237 18.37 36.48 8.18
C ALA A 237 19.48 36.86 9.14
N PRO A 238 20.74 36.49 8.88
CA PRO A 238 21.82 36.56 9.86
C PRO A 238 21.66 37.91 10.55
N GLN A 239 21.26 37.87 11.83
CA GLN A 239 21.03 39.11 12.55
C GLN A 239 22.36 39.83 12.44
N GLN A 240 22.36 40.95 11.71
CA GLN A 240 23.51 41.83 11.62
C GLN A 240 23.92 42.02 13.07
N TYR A 241 25.05 41.41 13.44
CA TYR A 241 25.58 41.47 14.78
C TYR A 241 25.70 42.96 15.09
N ALA A 242 24.76 43.47 15.89
CA ALA A 242 24.97 44.75 16.54
C ALA A 242 26.27 44.56 17.34
N PRO A 243 27.30 45.40 17.12
CA PRO A 243 28.54 45.29 17.87
C PRO A 243 28.18 45.29 19.36
N TYR A 244 28.43 44.18 20.04
CA TYR A 244 28.25 44.13 21.49
C TYR A 244 29.22 45.16 22.09
N PRO A 245 28.75 46.14 22.88
CA PRO A 245 29.65 46.93 23.69
C PRO A 245 30.37 45.97 24.65
N HIS A 246 31.70 45.95 24.59
CA HIS A 246 32.56 45.24 25.53
C HIS A 246 32.23 45.68 26.97
N SER A 247 31.43 44.89 27.68
CA SER A 247 31.28 44.99 29.13
C SER A 247 31.77 43.69 29.76
N GLY A 248 32.90 43.81 30.47
CA GLY A 248 33.38 42.98 31.59
C GLY A 248 33.30 41.45 31.45
N ALA A 249 34.47 40.80 31.43
CA ALA A 249 34.60 39.35 31.55
C ALA A 249 33.84 38.80 32.80
N PRO A 250 32.94 37.82 32.64
CA PRO A 250 32.37 37.09 33.77
C PRO A 250 33.43 36.21 34.42
N VAL A 251 33.57 36.35 35.73
CA VAL A 251 34.37 35.47 36.59
C VAL A 251 33.81 34.05 36.50
N PRO A 252 34.64 33.01 36.25
CA PRO A 252 34.17 31.63 36.16
C PRO A 252 33.61 31.16 37.52
N PRO A 253 32.42 30.52 37.54
CA PRO A 253 31.88 29.94 38.76
C PRO A 253 32.73 28.74 39.21
N HIS A 254 33.09 28.76 40.50
CA HIS A 254 33.83 27.69 41.15
C HIS A 254 33.09 26.35 41.08
N HIS A 255 33.82 25.30 40.68
CA HIS A 255 33.37 23.91 40.74
C HIS A 255 32.91 23.52 42.16
N GLN A 256 31.65 23.12 42.30
CA GLN A 256 31.19 22.37 43.46
C GLN A 256 31.59 20.89 43.29
N PRO A 257 32.26 20.27 44.28
CA PRO A 257 32.61 18.86 44.24
C PRO A 257 31.36 17.96 44.33
N GLU A 258 31.33 16.93 43.49
CA GLU A 258 30.33 15.85 43.47
C GLU A 258 30.19 15.17 44.83
N GLN A 259 28.94 14.94 45.27
CA GLN A 259 28.66 14.05 46.39
C GLN A 259 28.48 12.60 45.93
N PRO A 260 28.95 11.60 46.69
CA PRO A 260 28.87 10.20 46.31
C PRO A 260 27.43 9.68 46.45
N TYR A 261 26.93 9.04 45.40
CA TYR A 261 25.61 8.42 45.37
C TYR A 261 25.63 7.11 46.18
N GLY A 262 24.78 7.05 47.21
CA GLY A 262 24.65 5.89 48.10
C GLY A 262 23.89 4.72 47.46
N GLU A 263 24.40 3.52 47.72
CA GLU A 263 23.82 2.23 47.34
C GLU A 263 22.52 1.94 48.11
N ARG A 264 21.53 1.36 47.41
CA ARG A 264 20.47 0.53 47.99
C ARG A 264 20.21 -0.67 47.11
#